data_AF-A0A8T6V914-F1
#
_entry.id   AF-A0A8T6V914-F1
#
_cell.length_a   1.000
_cell.length_b   1.000
_cell.length_c   1.000
_cell.angle_alpha   90.00
_cell.angle_beta   90.00
_cell.angle_gamma   90.00
#
_symmetry.space_group_name_H-M   'P 1'
#
loop_
_entity.id
_entity.type
_entity.pdbx_description
1 polymer ?
#
loop_
_entity_poly.entity_id
_entity_poly.type
_entity_poly.pdbx_seq_one_letter_code
_entity_poly.pdbx_strand_id
1 'polypeptide(L)'
;MLCFALFTVFTFSVIPFAFADLGDKWNEIKSSLQKAENAGSAANALSHLDMARQIYVTNFKQAATELDFESDQLIETSFSDITDNLEEGKIVEASLNRQIIDKTIYKISFLKIEQALENHDPEQLMKWFSVIEAKFSISEKDFATNNALKKIQADSEEIPEYSDIIKEEILSIFKLKTIEELEEAVGALEKGDVNNARKFTYEGLYYYRTLHPSVIEKLGQEEASELLHEMEEAVKVTNSGSSAQVMKQKLEEISSEVELLIREYEGGETSGAGFALSGIKDRLNLVAEEYSEAVSDGAIVDQEEYDETVIFLNKAMEIFSENHSLISELSTSDADSLEKNMDEIKSLVDNLGNPNQVTILVGKSLNNIASLEELAGGTEEITAIQYIDNITKLLKETKSAYRSGDSEKAFELATEAYLDNYEFVEAPLGELDNELMLKIENDMRVTLRDMIQSGESPDEVDAHINMILVDLETARKIVPEFGPIVISILVIGIITTIIVTRKRNFIQLPA
;
A
#
# COMPACT_ATOMS: atom_id res chain seq x y z
N MET A 1 -42.09 -18.01 31.84
CA MET A 1 -42.01 -16.61 31.38
C MET A 1 -40.56 -16.42 30.95
N LEU A 2 -40.25 -16.70 29.68
CA LEU A 2 -38.92 -16.61 29.09
C LEU A 2 -39.03 -15.55 27.99
N CYS A 3 -38.37 -14.41 28.19
CA CYS A 3 -38.25 -13.35 27.19
C CYS A 3 -37.20 -13.77 26.17
N PHE A 4 -37.61 -13.99 24.92
CA PHE A 4 -36.72 -14.02 23.78
C PHE A 4 -36.37 -12.58 23.41
N ALA A 5 -35.09 -12.22 23.50
CA ALA A 5 -34.56 -11.01 22.90
C ALA A 5 -34.47 -11.23 21.38
N LEU A 6 -35.22 -10.44 20.60
CA LEU A 6 -35.03 -10.35 19.16
C LEU A 6 -33.68 -9.67 18.90
N PHE A 7 -32.73 -10.39 18.31
CA PHE A 7 -31.61 -9.80 17.60
C PHE A 7 -32.14 -9.26 16.27
N THR A 8 -32.26 -7.95 16.15
CA THR A 8 -32.41 -7.27 14.85
C THR A 8 -31.08 -7.35 14.12
N VAL A 9 -30.99 -8.28 13.16
CA VAL A 9 -29.95 -8.26 12.13
C VAL A 9 -30.23 -7.04 11.25
N PHE A 10 -29.37 -6.02 11.31
CA PHE A 10 -29.35 -4.97 10.31
C PHE A 10 -28.77 -5.58 9.03
N THR A 11 -29.64 -6.03 8.14
CA THR A 11 -29.25 -6.19 6.73
C THR A 11 -29.10 -4.78 6.17
N PHE A 12 -27.87 -4.32 5.98
CA PHE A 12 -27.63 -3.20 5.09
C PHE A 12 -28.08 -3.65 3.70
N SER A 13 -29.24 -3.17 3.24
CA SER A 13 -29.59 -3.25 1.82
C SER A 13 -28.63 -2.31 1.09
N VAL A 14 -27.53 -2.86 0.59
CA VAL A 14 -26.79 -2.27 -0.52
C VAL A 14 -27.80 -2.18 -1.66
N ILE A 15 -28.21 -0.98 -2.04
CA ILE A 15 -29.00 -0.80 -3.26
C ILE A 15 -28.01 -1.04 -4.38
N PRO A 16 -28.14 -2.10 -5.20
CA PRO A 16 -27.25 -2.28 -6.33
C PRO A 16 -27.43 -1.09 -7.29
N PHE A 17 -26.32 -0.46 -7.63
CA PHE A 17 -26.25 0.64 -8.58
C PHE A 17 -26.70 0.13 -9.96
N ALA A 18 -27.91 0.46 -10.39
CA ALA A 18 -28.44 0.03 -11.67
C ALA A 18 -28.20 1.09 -12.75
N PHE A 19 -27.01 1.07 -13.35
CA PHE A 19 -26.72 1.71 -14.63
C PHE A 19 -26.18 0.66 -15.61
N ALA A 20 -26.14 0.96 -16.91
CA ALA A 20 -25.44 0.10 -17.86
C ALA A 20 -23.95 0.10 -17.50
N ASP A 21 -23.56 -0.94 -16.79
CA ASP A 21 -22.28 -1.07 -16.10
C ASP A 21 -21.21 -1.51 -17.12
N LEU A 22 -20.16 -0.69 -17.32
CA LEU A 22 -19.07 -1.06 -18.20
C LEU A 22 -18.27 -2.24 -17.63
N GLY A 23 -18.26 -2.43 -16.31
CA GLY A 23 -17.78 -3.63 -15.64
C GLY A 23 -18.50 -4.89 -16.09
N ASP A 24 -19.83 -4.88 -16.26
CA ASP A 24 -20.56 -6.01 -16.85
C ASP A 24 -20.08 -6.29 -18.29
N LYS A 25 -19.83 -5.23 -19.09
CA LYS A 25 -19.33 -5.37 -20.46
C LYS A 25 -17.91 -5.87 -20.52
N TRP A 26 -17.06 -5.45 -19.60
CA TRP A 26 -15.73 -5.99 -19.43
C TRP A 26 -15.79 -7.48 -19.01
N ASN A 27 -16.65 -7.85 -18.06
CA ASN A 27 -16.90 -9.24 -17.68
C ASN A 27 -17.38 -10.11 -18.86
N GLU A 28 -18.26 -9.58 -19.73
CA GLU A 28 -18.69 -10.25 -20.96
C GLU A 28 -17.49 -10.48 -21.92
N ILE A 29 -16.59 -9.49 -22.09
CA ILE A 29 -15.36 -9.64 -22.88
C ILE A 29 -14.48 -10.75 -22.30
N LYS A 30 -14.16 -10.69 -21.00
CA LYS A 30 -13.33 -11.69 -20.29
C LYS A 30 -13.92 -13.10 -20.45
N SER A 31 -15.22 -13.25 -20.21
CA SER A 31 -15.92 -14.53 -20.36
C SER A 31 -15.86 -15.05 -21.80
N SER A 32 -16.00 -14.17 -22.79
CA SER A 32 -16.00 -14.57 -24.18
C SER A 32 -14.59 -14.98 -24.65
N LEU A 33 -13.54 -14.28 -24.21
CA LEU A 33 -12.16 -14.66 -24.49
C LEU A 33 -11.80 -16.02 -23.86
N GLN A 34 -12.19 -16.27 -22.60
CA GLN A 34 -12.03 -17.58 -21.95
C GLN A 34 -12.77 -18.70 -22.70
N LYS A 35 -13.97 -18.43 -23.22
CA LYS A 35 -14.72 -19.41 -24.04
C LYS A 35 -14.03 -19.68 -25.37
N ALA A 36 -13.33 -18.70 -25.95
CA ALA A 36 -12.58 -18.89 -27.18
C ALA A 36 -11.42 -19.90 -26.99
N GLU A 37 -10.67 -19.77 -25.88
CA GLU A 37 -9.56 -20.68 -25.52
C GLU A 37 -10.03 -22.12 -25.27
N ASN A 38 -11.20 -22.27 -24.64
CA ASN A 38 -11.74 -23.57 -24.25
C ASN A 38 -12.67 -24.19 -25.32
N ALA A 39 -12.75 -23.59 -26.50
CA ALA A 39 -13.66 -24.04 -27.55
C ALA A 39 -13.20 -25.37 -28.16
N GLY A 40 -14.13 -26.33 -28.31
CA GLY A 40 -13.85 -27.62 -28.93
C GLY A 40 -13.64 -27.59 -30.46
N SER A 41 -13.70 -26.42 -31.10
CA SER A 41 -13.40 -26.24 -32.52
C SER A 41 -12.95 -24.81 -32.83
N ALA A 42 -12.08 -24.64 -33.84
CA ALA A 42 -11.60 -23.33 -34.28
C ALA A 42 -12.75 -22.38 -34.66
N ALA A 43 -13.80 -22.88 -35.32
CA ALA A 43 -14.96 -22.07 -35.69
C ALA A 43 -15.69 -21.50 -34.46
N ASN A 44 -15.85 -22.30 -33.40
CA ASN A 44 -16.45 -21.82 -32.15
C ASN A 44 -15.50 -20.85 -31.43
N ALA A 45 -14.20 -21.13 -31.44
CA ALA A 45 -13.17 -20.27 -30.84
C ALA A 45 -13.23 -18.86 -31.44
N LEU A 46 -13.18 -18.77 -32.77
CA LEU A 46 -13.25 -17.51 -33.52
C LEU A 46 -14.60 -16.81 -33.32
N SER A 47 -15.71 -17.54 -33.23
CA SER A 47 -17.01 -16.93 -32.95
C SER A 47 -17.07 -16.27 -31.55
N HIS A 48 -16.42 -16.86 -30.55
CA HIS A 48 -16.33 -16.26 -29.22
C HIS A 48 -15.35 -15.07 -29.20
N LEU A 49 -14.26 -15.15 -29.95
CA LEU A 49 -13.34 -14.02 -30.12
C LEU A 49 -14.02 -12.81 -30.79
N ASP A 50 -14.78 -13.05 -31.86
CA ASP A 50 -15.54 -12.01 -32.56
C ASP A 50 -16.57 -11.34 -31.64
N MET A 51 -17.21 -12.10 -30.76
CA MET A 51 -18.14 -11.55 -29.77
C MET A 51 -17.41 -10.63 -28.78
N ALA A 52 -16.25 -11.03 -28.27
CA ALA A 52 -15.41 -10.17 -27.42
C ALA A 52 -15.02 -8.87 -28.14
N ARG A 53 -14.58 -8.97 -29.39
CA ARG A 53 -14.20 -7.81 -30.21
C ARG A 53 -15.37 -6.86 -30.45
N GLN A 54 -16.57 -7.38 -30.72
CA GLN A 54 -17.77 -6.56 -30.89
C GLN A 54 -18.13 -5.79 -29.62
N ILE A 55 -18.02 -6.42 -28.45
CA ILE A 55 -18.26 -5.74 -27.16
C ILE A 55 -17.21 -4.65 -26.95
N TYR A 56 -15.93 -4.92 -27.21
CA TYR A 56 -14.86 -3.91 -27.16
C TYR A 56 -15.14 -2.71 -28.08
N VAL A 57 -15.41 -2.97 -29.36
CA VAL A 57 -15.68 -1.93 -30.38
C VAL A 57 -16.89 -1.07 -29.98
N THR A 58 -17.91 -1.68 -29.40
CA THR A 58 -19.15 -0.99 -29.03
C THR A 58 -18.99 -0.11 -27.78
N ASN A 59 -18.19 -0.53 -26.80
CA ASN A 59 -18.20 0.07 -25.47
C ASN A 59 -16.90 0.81 -25.09
N PHE A 60 -15.75 0.38 -25.63
CA PHE A 60 -14.43 0.84 -25.16
C PHE A 60 -13.59 1.52 -26.25
N LYS A 61 -13.71 1.08 -27.52
CA LYS A 61 -12.86 1.55 -28.61
C LYS A 61 -12.85 3.07 -28.79
N GLN A 62 -14.01 3.72 -28.72
CA GLN A 62 -14.07 5.17 -28.85
C GLN A 62 -13.21 5.86 -27.77
N ALA A 63 -13.38 5.47 -26.51
CA ALA A 63 -12.60 6.00 -25.40
C ALA A 63 -11.10 5.77 -25.59
N ALA A 64 -10.71 4.57 -26.01
CA ALA A 64 -9.32 4.24 -26.32
C ALA A 64 -8.76 5.16 -27.40
N THR A 65 -9.44 5.30 -28.54
CA THR A 65 -8.96 6.15 -29.65
C THR A 65 -8.91 7.64 -29.32
N GLU A 66 -9.75 8.12 -28.40
CA GLU A 66 -9.79 9.52 -28.00
C GLU A 66 -8.70 9.89 -26.99
N LEU A 67 -8.44 9.02 -26.01
CA LEU A 67 -7.55 9.31 -24.89
C LEU A 67 -6.15 8.74 -25.07
N ASP A 68 -6.04 7.53 -25.63
CA ASP A 68 -4.78 6.81 -25.75
C ASP A 68 -4.80 5.87 -26.96
N PHE A 69 -4.47 6.40 -28.14
CA PHE A 69 -4.51 5.65 -29.39
C PHE A 69 -3.64 4.38 -29.35
N GLU A 70 -2.56 4.38 -28.57
CA GLU A 70 -1.71 3.20 -28.36
C GLU A 70 -2.49 2.03 -27.72
N SER A 71 -3.37 2.31 -26.75
CA SER A 71 -4.24 1.30 -26.14
C SER A 71 -5.15 0.61 -27.16
N ASP A 72 -5.77 1.36 -28.08
CA ASP A 72 -6.59 0.74 -29.14
C ASP A 72 -5.73 -0.12 -30.08
N GLN A 73 -4.53 0.35 -30.42
CA GLN A 73 -3.61 -0.41 -31.27
C GLN A 73 -3.19 -1.73 -30.62
N LEU A 74 -2.87 -1.70 -29.32
CA LEU A 74 -2.51 -2.90 -28.56
C LEU A 74 -3.67 -3.91 -28.53
N ILE A 75 -4.89 -3.46 -28.26
CA ILE A 75 -6.08 -4.33 -28.20
C ILE A 75 -6.39 -4.93 -29.57
N GLU A 76 -6.42 -4.12 -30.63
CA GLU A 76 -6.73 -4.61 -31.99
C GLU A 76 -5.65 -5.56 -32.53
N THR A 77 -4.39 -5.28 -32.23
CA THR A 77 -3.28 -6.21 -32.54
C THR A 77 -3.46 -7.52 -31.79
N SER A 78 -3.80 -7.46 -30.50
CA SER A 78 -4.03 -8.66 -29.69
C SER A 78 -5.21 -9.49 -30.19
N PHE A 79 -6.29 -8.88 -30.66
CA PHE A 79 -7.38 -9.62 -31.32
C PHE A 79 -6.89 -10.35 -32.58
N SER A 80 -6.01 -9.72 -33.37
CA SER A 80 -5.40 -10.37 -34.53
C SER A 80 -4.49 -11.53 -34.12
N ASP A 81 -3.62 -11.32 -33.14
CA ASP A 81 -2.68 -12.35 -32.67
C ASP A 81 -3.42 -13.55 -32.06
N ILE A 82 -4.50 -13.30 -31.30
CA ILE A 82 -5.35 -14.38 -30.77
C ILE A 82 -6.02 -15.16 -31.91
N THR A 83 -6.45 -14.48 -32.98
CA THR A 83 -7.01 -15.15 -34.17
C THR A 83 -6.00 -16.13 -34.75
N ASP A 84 -4.79 -15.64 -35.05
CA ASP A 84 -3.71 -16.44 -35.63
C ASP A 84 -3.32 -17.61 -34.71
N ASN A 85 -3.18 -17.34 -33.40
CA ASN A 85 -2.84 -18.36 -32.41
C ASN A 85 -3.93 -19.44 -32.28
N LEU A 86 -5.21 -19.08 -32.28
CA LEU A 86 -6.32 -20.05 -32.22
C LEU A 86 -6.40 -20.90 -33.49
N GLU A 87 -6.16 -20.32 -34.67
CA GLU A 87 -6.11 -21.06 -35.94
C GLU A 87 -4.95 -22.07 -35.98
N GLU A 88 -3.81 -21.72 -35.38
CA GLU A 88 -2.63 -22.58 -35.26
C GLU A 88 -2.70 -23.55 -34.07
N GLY A 89 -3.74 -23.46 -33.23
CA GLY A 89 -3.90 -24.29 -32.03
C GLY A 89 -2.94 -23.94 -30.87
N LYS A 90 -2.35 -22.73 -30.89
CA LYS A 90 -1.45 -22.20 -29.86
C LYS A 90 -2.25 -21.54 -28.72
N ILE A 91 -2.96 -22.36 -27.95
CA ILE A 91 -3.87 -21.86 -26.89
C ILE A 91 -3.14 -21.06 -25.81
N VAL A 92 -1.90 -21.46 -25.45
CA VAL A 92 -1.09 -20.72 -24.45
C VAL A 92 -0.80 -19.30 -24.94
N GLU A 93 -0.36 -19.14 -26.19
CA GLU A 93 -0.07 -17.81 -26.75
C GLU A 93 -1.35 -16.95 -26.85
N ALA A 94 -2.47 -17.54 -27.28
CA ALA A 94 -3.78 -16.88 -27.26
C ALA A 94 -4.15 -16.39 -25.85
N SER A 95 -3.90 -17.20 -24.81
CA SER A 95 -4.16 -16.83 -23.42
C SER A 95 -3.24 -15.70 -22.93
N LEU A 96 -2.00 -15.60 -23.41
CA LEU A 96 -1.09 -14.49 -23.09
C LEU A 96 -1.55 -13.20 -23.78
N ASN A 97 -1.88 -13.25 -25.08
CA ASN A 97 -2.41 -12.10 -25.80
C ASN A 97 -3.74 -11.61 -25.21
N ARG A 98 -4.55 -12.49 -24.61
CA ARG A 98 -5.75 -12.07 -23.87
C ARG A 98 -5.44 -11.09 -22.74
N GLN A 99 -4.35 -11.30 -22.00
CA GLN A 99 -3.98 -10.45 -20.87
C GLN A 99 -3.75 -9.00 -21.32
N ILE A 100 -3.22 -8.81 -22.53
CA ILE A 100 -3.08 -7.49 -23.15
C ILE A 100 -4.43 -6.78 -23.25
N ILE A 101 -5.46 -7.48 -23.77
CA ILE A 101 -6.80 -6.91 -23.94
C ILE A 101 -7.41 -6.57 -22.58
N ASP A 102 -7.36 -7.52 -21.64
CA ASP A 102 -7.95 -7.40 -20.31
C ASP A 102 -7.40 -6.20 -19.55
N LYS A 103 -6.07 -6.12 -19.42
CA LYS A 103 -5.40 -5.08 -18.63
C LYS A 103 -5.38 -3.72 -19.31
N THR A 104 -5.33 -3.67 -20.64
CA THR A 104 -5.41 -2.40 -21.37
C THR A 104 -6.79 -1.74 -21.23
N ILE A 105 -7.87 -2.51 -21.04
CA ILE A 105 -9.19 -1.95 -20.71
C ILE A 105 -9.19 -1.25 -19.34
N TYR A 106 -8.41 -1.72 -18.37
CA TYR A 106 -8.26 -1.03 -17.09
C TYR A 106 -7.60 0.34 -17.28
N LYS A 107 -6.55 0.44 -18.09
CA LYS A 107 -5.93 1.73 -18.45
C LYS A 107 -6.93 2.70 -19.08
N ILE A 108 -7.70 2.24 -20.08
CA ILE A 108 -8.73 3.06 -20.73
C ILE A 108 -9.76 3.56 -19.70
N SER A 109 -10.16 2.68 -18.78
CA SER A 109 -11.14 2.99 -17.76
C SER A 109 -10.61 4.01 -16.75
N PHE A 110 -9.36 3.84 -16.30
CA PHE A 110 -8.68 4.79 -15.42
C PHE A 110 -8.56 6.18 -16.06
N LEU A 111 -8.10 6.28 -17.32
CA LEU A 111 -8.00 7.56 -18.03
C LEU A 111 -9.38 8.25 -18.18
N LYS A 112 -10.46 7.48 -18.32
CA LYS A 112 -11.83 8.02 -18.35
C LYS A 112 -12.33 8.44 -16.97
N ILE A 113 -11.90 7.78 -15.90
CA ILE A 113 -12.14 8.20 -14.52
C ILE A 113 -11.46 9.54 -14.26
N GLU A 114 -10.18 9.69 -14.62
CA GLU A 114 -9.46 10.97 -14.51
C GLU A 114 -10.16 12.08 -15.29
N GLN A 115 -10.50 11.84 -16.56
CA GLN A 115 -11.26 12.80 -17.37
C GLN A 115 -12.62 13.16 -16.74
N ALA A 116 -13.31 12.21 -16.11
CA ALA A 116 -14.60 12.47 -15.46
C ALA A 116 -14.44 13.33 -14.19
N LEU A 117 -13.40 13.08 -13.40
CA LEU A 117 -13.05 13.89 -12.22
C LEU A 117 -12.71 15.33 -12.64
N GLU A 118 -11.89 15.51 -13.67
CA GLU A 118 -11.52 16.83 -14.22
C GLU A 118 -12.73 17.61 -14.75
N ASN A 119 -13.69 16.92 -15.37
CA ASN A 119 -14.89 17.55 -15.93
C ASN A 119 -16.04 17.69 -14.93
N HIS A 120 -15.85 17.26 -13.68
CA HIS A 120 -16.90 17.18 -12.66
C HIS A 120 -18.14 16.41 -13.13
N ASP A 121 -17.93 15.28 -13.80
CA ASP A 121 -18.98 14.42 -14.38
C ASP A 121 -19.19 13.15 -13.54
N PRO A 122 -20.12 13.15 -12.57
CA PRO A 122 -20.35 11.99 -11.71
C PRO A 122 -20.95 10.79 -12.46
N GLU A 123 -21.69 11.01 -13.55
CA GLU A 123 -22.29 9.91 -14.33
C GLU A 123 -21.17 9.12 -15.02
N GLN A 124 -20.26 9.83 -15.68
CA GLN A 124 -19.12 9.20 -16.34
C GLN A 124 -18.14 8.60 -15.33
N LEU A 125 -17.92 9.26 -14.19
CA LEU A 125 -17.10 8.71 -13.11
C LEU A 125 -17.62 7.34 -12.68
N MET A 126 -18.89 7.23 -12.28
CA MET A 126 -19.47 5.97 -11.81
C MET A 126 -19.49 4.91 -12.91
N LYS A 127 -19.79 5.31 -14.14
CA LYS A 127 -19.82 4.40 -15.29
C LYS A 127 -18.46 3.77 -15.57
N TRP A 128 -17.36 4.53 -15.54
CA TRP A 128 -16.03 3.98 -15.83
C TRP A 128 -15.38 3.33 -14.60
N PHE A 129 -15.67 3.85 -13.41
CA PHE A 129 -15.27 3.23 -12.15
C PHE A 129 -15.79 1.79 -12.01
N SER A 130 -16.97 1.51 -12.56
CA SER A 130 -17.57 0.17 -12.56
C SER A 130 -16.66 -0.94 -13.13
N VAL A 131 -15.74 -0.63 -14.04
CA VAL A 131 -14.75 -1.59 -14.56
C VAL A 131 -13.70 -1.92 -13.51
N ILE A 132 -13.22 -0.91 -12.77
CA ILE A 132 -12.25 -1.07 -11.69
C ILE A 132 -12.92 -1.81 -10.52
N GLU A 133 -14.15 -1.44 -10.17
CA GLU A 133 -14.96 -2.15 -9.18
C GLU A 133 -15.12 -3.63 -9.54
N ALA A 134 -15.51 -3.94 -10.78
CA ALA A 134 -15.74 -5.33 -11.20
C ALA A 134 -14.49 -6.21 -11.15
N LYS A 135 -13.29 -5.63 -11.25
CA LYS A 135 -12.02 -6.39 -11.18
C LYS A 135 -11.46 -6.46 -9.76
N PHE A 136 -11.53 -5.37 -9.00
CA PHE A 136 -10.79 -5.22 -7.75
C PHE A 136 -11.69 -5.20 -6.51
N SER A 137 -13.01 -5.28 -6.69
CA SER A 137 -14.00 -5.32 -5.60
C SER A 137 -13.77 -4.21 -4.57
N ILE A 138 -13.54 -2.97 -5.05
CA ILE A 138 -13.18 -1.83 -4.17
C ILE A 138 -14.21 -1.67 -3.06
N SER A 139 -15.50 -1.87 -3.36
CA SER A 139 -16.59 -1.74 -2.39
C SER A 139 -16.55 -2.74 -1.23
N GLU A 140 -15.81 -3.84 -1.37
CA GLU A 140 -15.64 -4.87 -0.34
C GLU A 140 -14.40 -4.60 0.54
N LYS A 141 -13.57 -3.63 0.17
CA LYS A 141 -12.31 -3.27 0.84
C LYS A 141 -12.46 -1.97 1.65
N ASP A 142 -11.57 -1.76 2.61
CA ASP A 142 -11.55 -0.54 3.44
C ASP A 142 -10.84 0.63 2.74
N PHE A 143 -11.38 1.01 1.59
CA PHE A 143 -10.84 2.07 0.75
C PHE A 143 -11.58 3.40 0.96
N ALA A 144 -10.83 4.50 1.04
CA ALA A 144 -11.36 5.85 1.20
C ALA A 144 -12.27 6.26 0.03
N THR A 145 -11.99 5.73 -1.16
CA THR A 145 -12.80 5.82 -2.38
C THR A 145 -14.25 5.43 -2.14
N ASN A 146 -14.53 4.44 -1.28
CA ASN A 146 -15.91 4.03 -0.99
C ASN A 146 -16.73 5.14 -0.32
N ASN A 147 -16.10 5.93 0.55
CA ASN A 147 -16.75 7.09 1.14
C ASN A 147 -16.80 8.27 0.15
N ALA A 148 -15.72 8.52 -0.58
CA ALA A 148 -15.64 9.56 -1.61
C ALA A 148 -16.75 9.42 -2.66
N LEU A 149 -16.94 8.23 -3.23
CA LEU A 149 -17.98 7.99 -4.23
C LEU A 149 -19.39 8.18 -3.66
N LYS A 150 -19.64 7.81 -2.40
CA LYS A 150 -20.92 8.07 -1.72
C LYS A 150 -21.16 9.58 -1.55
N LYS A 151 -20.14 10.36 -1.23
CA LYS A 151 -20.21 11.83 -1.12
C LYS A 151 -20.51 12.48 -2.46
N ILE A 152 -19.75 12.13 -3.50
CA ILE A 152 -19.93 12.63 -4.87
C ILE A 152 -21.33 12.29 -5.42
N GLN A 153 -21.83 11.09 -5.13
CA GLN A 153 -23.17 10.70 -5.56
C GLN A 153 -24.28 11.51 -4.88
N ALA A 154 -24.07 11.89 -3.61
CA ALA A 154 -25.01 12.73 -2.88
C ALA A 154 -24.93 14.20 -3.32
N ASP A 155 -23.72 14.68 -3.62
CA ASP A 155 -23.44 16.03 -4.09
C ASP A 155 -22.26 16.04 -5.07
N SER A 156 -22.53 16.33 -6.35
CA SER A 156 -21.49 16.37 -7.39
C SER A 156 -20.49 17.52 -7.20
N GLU A 157 -20.81 18.52 -6.39
CA GLU A 157 -19.88 19.61 -6.07
C GLU A 157 -18.70 19.13 -5.20
N GLU A 158 -18.77 17.94 -4.61
CA GLU A 158 -17.73 17.30 -3.81
C GLU A 158 -16.57 16.72 -4.65
N ILE A 159 -16.72 16.59 -5.98
CA ILE A 159 -15.70 15.98 -6.86
C ILE A 159 -14.29 16.56 -6.65
N PRO A 160 -14.07 17.91 -6.60
CA PRO A 160 -12.74 18.47 -6.37
C PRO A 160 -12.11 18.03 -5.05
N GLU A 161 -12.90 17.85 -3.98
CA GLU A 161 -12.39 17.47 -2.65
C GLU A 161 -11.85 16.04 -2.66
N TYR A 162 -12.49 15.14 -3.40
CA TYR A 162 -12.18 13.70 -3.38
C TYR A 162 -11.41 13.20 -4.61
N SER A 163 -11.14 14.05 -5.60
CA SER A 163 -10.49 13.62 -6.85
C SER A 163 -9.14 12.96 -6.62
N ASP A 164 -8.30 13.54 -5.78
CA ASP A 164 -6.95 12.99 -5.52
C ASP A 164 -7.02 11.68 -4.75
N ILE A 165 -7.95 11.56 -3.78
CA ILE A 165 -8.17 10.30 -3.04
C ILE A 165 -8.52 9.17 -4.00
N ILE A 166 -9.48 9.39 -4.92
CA ILE A 166 -9.91 8.37 -5.88
C ILE A 166 -8.76 7.99 -6.83
N LYS A 167 -8.04 8.97 -7.38
CA LYS A 167 -6.92 8.72 -8.30
C LYS A 167 -5.79 7.94 -7.63
N GLU A 168 -5.30 8.44 -6.49
CA GLU A 168 -4.14 7.86 -5.80
C GLU A 168 -4.44 6.46 -5.28
N GLU A 169 -5.66 6.19 -4.78
CA GLU A 169 -6.01 4.85 -4.30
C GLU A 169 -6.13 3.85 -5.46
N ILE A 170 -6.70 4.24 -6.61
CA ILE A 170 -6.70 3.38 -7.81
C ILE A 170 -5.27 3.14 -8.32
N LEU A 171 -4.42 4.18 -8.37
CA LEU A 171 -3.01 4.03 -8.77
C LEU A 171 -2.23 3.12 -7.81
N SER A 172 -2.53 3.16 -6.51
CA SER A 172 -1.91 2.29 -5.51
C SER A 172 -2.19 0.80 -5.76
N ILE A 173 -3.37 0.48 -6.30
CA ILE A 173 -3.72 -0.90 -6.71
C ILE A 173 -2.86 -1.33 -7.89
N PHE A 174 -2.75 -0.50 -8.93
CA PHE A 174 -1.92 -0.83 -10.10
C PHE A 174 -0.44 -0.93 -9.77
N LYS A 175 0.02 -0.10 -8.83
CA LYS A 175 1.36 -0.18 -8.24
C LYS A 175 1.58 -1.54 -7.60
N LEU A 176 0.70 -1.94 -6.69
CA LEU A 176 0.81 -3.21 -5.98
C LEU A 176 0.74 -4.41 -6.93
N LYS A 177 -0.23 -4.42 -7.86
CA LYS A 177 -0.34 -5.45 -8.91
C LYS A 177 0.90 -5.53 -9.80
N THR A 178 1.62 -4.43 -10.01
CA THR A 178 2.87 -4.47 -10.80
C THR A 178 3.96 -5.27 -10.09
N ILE A 179 4.09 -5.12 -8.77
CA ILE A 179 5.05 -5.86 -7.94
C ILE A 179 4.62 -7.33 -7.81
N GLU A 180 3.37 -7.53 -7.40
CA GLU A 180 2.74 -8.83 -7.16
C GLU A 180 3.01 -9.84 -8.29
N GLU A 181 2.74 -9.43 -9.53
CA GLU A 181 2.85 -10.28 -10.72
C GLU A 181 4.31 -10.70 -11.03
N LEU A 182 5.30 -9.90 -10.65
CA LEU A 182 6.70 -10.31 -10.76
C LEU A 182 7.06 -11.36 -9.70
N GLU A 183 6.56 -11.20 -8.47
CA GLU A 183 6.78 -12.16 -7.39
C GLU A 183 6.10 -13.50 -7.67
N GLU A 184 4.88 -13.47 -8.19
CA GLU A 184 4.15 -14.66 -8.65
C GLU A 184 4.87 -15.36 -9.78
N ALA A 185 5.43 -14.60 -10.74
CA ALA A 185 6.24 -15.16 -11.79
C ALA A 185 7.50 -15.85 -11.24
N VAL A 186 8.18 -15.26 -10.25
CA VAL A 186 9.32 -15.87 -9.55
C VAL A 186 8.88 -17.16 -8.84
N GLY A 187 7.75 -17.13 -8.13
CA GLY A 187 7.17 -18.28 -7.45
C GLY A 187 6.76 -19.42 -8.39
N ALA A 188 6.19 -19.10 -9.55
CA ALA A 188 5.84 -20.07 -10.58
C ALA A 188 7.11 -20.75 -11.15
N LEU A 189 8.18 -19.98 -11.39
CA LEU A 189 9.46 -20.51 -11.86
C LEU A 189 10.14 -21.42 -10.83
N GLU A 190 9.98 -21.16 -9.53
CA GLU A 190 10.45 -22.05 -8.47
C GLU A 190 9.78 -23.43 -8.52
N LYS A 191 8.49 -23.47 -8.89
CA LYS A 191 7.72 -24.70 -9.13
C LYS A 191 8.01 -25.32 -10.52
N GLY A 192 8.80 -24.65 -11.35
CA GLY A 192 9.08 -25.04 -12.74
C GLY A 192 7.95 -24.73 -13.72
N ASP A 193 6.96 -23.94 -13.31
CA ASP A 193 5.80 -23.56 -14.12
C ASP A 193 6.09 -22.30 -14.96
N VAL A 194 6.73 -22.53 -16.10
CA VAL A 194 7.09 -21.47 -17.05
C VAL A 194 5.86 -20.82 -17.68
N ASN A 195 4.73 -21.54 -17.81
CA ASN A 195 3.55 -21.00 -18.46
C ASN A 195 2.89 -19.92 -17.57
N ASN A 196 2.76 -20.19 -16.28
CA ASN A 196 2.24 -19.19 -15.34
C ASN A 196 3.22 -18.03 -15.17
N ALA A 197 4.54 -18.26 -15.13
CA ALA A 197 5.51 -17.16 -15.13
C ALA A 197 5.37 -16.22 -16.34
N ARG A 198 5.10 -16.78 -17.53
CA ARG A 198 4.80 -15.98 -18.73
C ARG A 198 3.48 -15.21 -18.57
N LYS A 199 2.42 -15.85 -18.05
CA LYS A 199 1.14 -15.18 -17.76
C LYS A 199 1.38 -13.97 -16.86
N PHE A 200 1.97 -14.18 -15.69
CA PHE A 200 2.14 -13.13 -14.68
C PHE A 200 3.02 -11.97 -15.19
N THR A 201 4.15 -12.25 -15.87
CA THR A 201 4.95 -11.16 -16.48
C THR A 201 4.20 -10.33 -17.53
N TYR A 202 3.27 -10.94 -18.28
CA TYR A 202 2.36 -10.16 -19.14
C TYR A 202 1.40 -9.32 -18.31
N GLU A 203 0.74 -9.90 -17.31
CA GLU A 203 -0.20 -9.17 -16.45
C GLU A 203 0.47 -7.97 -15.77
N GLY A 204 1.64 -8.16 -15.15
CA GLY A 204 2.44 -7.10 -14.53
C GLY A 204 2.79 -5.96 -15.49
N LEU A 205 3.28 -6.25 -16.70
CA LEU A 205 3.59 -5.21 -17.70
C LEU A 205 2.35 -4.36 -18.04
N TYR A 206 1.19 -4.98 -18.20
CA TYR A 206 -0.01 -4.25 -18.61
C TYR A 206 -0.74 -3.57 -17.43
N TYR A 207 -0.57 -4.04 -16.20
CA TYR A 207 -0.92 -3.23 -15.02
C TYR A 207 -0.02 -2.00 -14.91
N TYR A 208 1.30 -2.16 -15.05
CA TYR A 208 2.25 -1.05 -15.03
C TYR A 208 1.91 0.03 -16.08
N ARG A 209 1.47 -0.36 -17.28
CA ARG A 209 1.06 0.61 -18.32
C ARG A 209 -0.07 1.55 -17.88
N THR A 210 -0.88 1.18 -16.89
CA THR A 210 -1.86 2.09 -16.27
C THR A 210 -1.20 3.08 -15.31
N LEU A 211 -0.21 2.62 -14.54
CA LEU A 211 0.58 3.45 -13.63
C LEU A 211 1.51 4.42 -14.36
N HIS A 212 2.06 4.00 -15.51
CA HIS A 212 3.15 4.67 -16.24
C HIS A 212 2.99 6.19 -16.44
N PRO A 213 1.83 6.74 -16.85
CA PRO A 213 1.66 8.19 -16.97
C PRO A 213 1.92 8.94 -15.66
N SER A 214 1.47 8.40 -14.53
CA SER A 214 1.71 9.00 -13.22
C SER A 214 3.18 8.91 -12.78
N VAL A 215 3.91 7.87 -13.22
CA VAL A 215 5.37 7.77 -12.99
C VAL A 215 6.11 8.84 -13.79
N ILE A 216 5.70 9.11 -15.03
CA ILE A 216 6.25 10.23 -15.81
C ILE A 216 6.02 11.56 -15.09
N GLU A 217 4.82 11.76 -14.51
CA GLU A 217 4.49 12.99 -13.79
C GLU A 217 5.31 13.17 -12.52
N LYS A 218 5.44 12.13 -11.69
CA LYS A 218 6.10 12.21 -10.38
C LYS A 218 7.63 12.12 -10.47
N LEU A 219 8.16 11.19 -11.25
CA LEU A 219 9.61 10.92 -11.32
C LEU A 219 10.27 11.52 -12.56
N GLY A 220 9.54 11.58 -13.68
CA GLY A 220 10.06 12.04 -14.95
C GLY A 220 10.15 10.92 -16.00
N GLN A 221 10.43 11.34 -17.24
CA GLN A 221 10.42 10.44 -18.40
C GLN A 221 11.55 9.41 -18.35
N GLU A 222 12.71 9.72 -17.76
CA GLU A 222 13.86 8.81 -17.74
C GLU A 222 13.57 7.60 -16.87
N GLU A 223 13.17 7.83 -15.63
CA GLU A 223 12.80 6.85 -14.62
C GLU A 223 11.60 6.01 -15.08
N ALA A 224 10.56 6.66 -15.62
CA ALA A 224 9.40 5.94 -16.16
C ALA A 224 9.77 5.03 -17.35
N SER A 225 10.74 5.44 -18.18
CA SER A 225 11.22 4.62 -19.31
C SER A 225 12.10 3.47 -18.84
N GLU A 226 12.88 3.66 -17.78
CA GLU A 226 13.67 2.60 -17.14
C GLU A 226 12.73 1.54 -16.54
N LEU A 227 11.70 1.95 -15.80
CA LEU A 227 10.71 1.03 -15.25
C LEU A 227 9.92 0.29 -16.34
N LEU A 228 9.53 0.97 -17.43
CA LEU A 228 8.91 0.30 -18.59
C LEU A 228 9.85 -0.73 -19.22
N HIS A 229 11.13 -0.39 -19.35
CA HIS A 229 12.13 -1.28 -19.91
C HIS A 229 12.27 -2.57 -19.10
N GLU A 230 12.35 -2.45 -17.77
CA GLU A 230 12.43 -3.60 -16.86
C GLU A 230 11.20 -4.50 -16.97
N MET A 231 10.00 -3.91 -17.01
CA MET A 231 8.75 -4.69 -17.20
C MET A 231 8.70 -5.40 -18.57
N GLU A 232 9.19 -4.78 -19.64
CA GLU A 232 9.32 -5.42 -20.94
C GLU A 232 10.39 -6.53 -20.96
N GLU A 233 11.47 -6.36 -20.19
CA GLU A 233 12.52 -7.36 -20.04
C GLU A 233 12.04 -8.58 -19.24
N ALA A 234 11.20 -8.39 -18.22
CA ALA A 234 10.54 -9.49 -17.50
C ALA A 234 9.81 -10.43 -18.46
N VAL A 235 9.00 -9.87 -19.37
CA VAL A 235 8.31 -10.64 -20.42
C VAL A 235 9.32 -11.35 -21.34
N LYS A 236 10.39 -10.68 -21.77
CA LYS A 236 11.40 -11.32 -22.64
C LYS A 236 12.14 -12.46 -21.92
N VAL A 237 12.43 -12.32 -20.64
CA VAL A 237 13.09 -13.34 -19.82
C VAL A 237 12.24 -14.62 -19.79
N THR A 238 10.95 -14.51 -19.48
CA THR A 238 10.04 -15.68 -19.40
C THR A 238 9.75 -16.31 -20.76
N ASN A 239 9.94 -15.55 -21.86
CA ASN A 239 9.83 -16.03 -23.24
C ASN A 239 11.16 -16.51 -23.86
N SER A 240 12.27 -16.47 -23.12
CA SER A 240 13.61 -16.72 -23.67
C SER A 240 13.89 -18.19 -24.04
N GLY A 241 13.07 -19.13 -23.58
CA GLY A 241 13.32 -20.58 -23.70
C GLY A 241 14.46 -21.08 -22.81
N SER A 242 14.94 -20.25 -21.88
CA SER A 242 15.93 -20.64 -20.86
C SER A 242 15.33 -21.62 -19.85
N SER A 243 16.17 -22.28 -19.04
CA SER A 243 15.68 -23.09 -17.92
C SER A 243 14.99 -22.22 -16.85
N ALA A 244 13.98 -22.77 -16.17
CA ALA A 244 13.23 -22.06 -15.12
C ALA A 244 14.14 -21.39 -14.08
N GLN A 245 15.21 -22.07 -13.63
CA GLN A 245 16.17 -21.50 -12.69
C GLN A 245 16.89 -20.25 -13.21
N VAL A 246 17.25 -20.22 -14.50
CA VAL A 246 17.92 -19.07 -15.12
C VAL A 246 16.94 -17.92 -15.32
N MET A 247 15.69 -18.22 -15.66
CA MET A 247 14.64 -17.20 -15.73
C MET A 247 14.37 -16.62 -14.35
N LYS A 248 14.29 -17.46 -13.31
CA LYS A 248 14.03 -17.05 -11.92
C LYS A 248 15.07 -16.04 -11.46
N GLN A 249 16.36 -16.39 -11.58
CA GLN A 249 17.46 -15.51 -11.15
C GLN A 249 17.39 -14.13 -11.84
N LYS A 250 17.15 -14.10 -13.14
CA LYS A 250 17.03 -12.82 -13.87
C LYS A 250 15.80 -12.03 -13.47
N LEU A 251 14.70 -12.72 -13.18
CA LEU A 251 13.46 -12.08 -12.78
C LEU A 251 13.54 -11.52 -11.36
N GLU A 252 14.28 -12.16 -10.46
CA GLU A 252 14.62 -11.61 -9.13
C GLU A 252 15.45 -10.32 -9.26
N GLU A 253 16.41 -10.28 -10.19
CA GLU A 253 17.19 -9.06 -10.51
C GLU A 253 16.29 -7.93 -11.04
N ILE A 254 15.40 -8.24 -11.99
CA ILE A 254 14.44 -7.28 -12.56
C ILE A 254 13.45 -6.79 -11.49
N SER A 255 12.87 -7.69 -10.70
CA SER A 255 11.93 -7.35 -9.63
C SER A 255 12.54 -6.38 -8.62
N SER A 256 13.82 -6.57 -8.28
CA SER A 256 14.53 -5.66 -7.37
C SER A 256 14.64 -4.23 -7.92
N GLU A 257 14.91 -4.08 -9.22
CA GLU A 257 14.98 -2.77 -9.87
C GLU A 257 13.59 -2.12 -10.00
N VAL A 258 12.58 -2.91 -10.39
CA VAL A 258 11.18 -2.47 -10.46
C VAL A 258 10.69 -1.94 -9.11
N GLU A 259 10.97 -2.67 -8.03
CA GLU A 259 10.61 -2.24 -6.68
C GLU A 259 11.32 -0.95 -6.26
N LEU A 260 12.58 -0.76 -6.63
CA LEU A 260 13.31 0.48 -6.34
C LEU A 260 12.62 1.69 -6.98
N LEU A 261 12.30 1.60 -8.26
CA LEU A 261 11.65 2.69 -9.01
C LEU A 261 10.21 2.93 -8.55
N ILE A 262 9.47 1.85 -8.23
CA ILE A 262 8.11 1.99 -7.68
C ILE A 262 8.15 2.71 -6.33
N ARG A 263 9.11 2.42 -5.46
CA ARG A 263 9.20 3.10 -4.16
C ARG A 263 9.67 4.54 -4.27
N GLU A 264 10.55 4.85 -5.23
CA GLU A 264 10.84 6.24 -5.57
C GLU A 264 9.56 6.98 -5.97
N TYR A 265 8.70 6.33 -6.77
CA TYR A 265 7.41 6.89 -7.20
C TYR A 265 6.44 7.12 -6.03
N GLU A 266 6.47 6.29 -5.00
CA GLU A 266 5.67 6.50 -3.78
C GLU A 266 6.07 7.75 -3.01
N GLY A 267 7.31 8.20 -3.15
CA GLY A 267 7.87 9.28 -2.34
C GLY A 267 7.94 8.93 -0.85
N GLY A 268 7.96 7.62 -0.53
CA GLY A 268 8.13 7.10 0.82
C GLY A 268 9.55 7.31 1.34
N GLU A 269 9.80 6.89 2.58
CA GLU A 269 11.12 7.08 3.17
C GLU A 269 12.20 6.27 2.43
N THR A 270 13.27 6.95 2.02
CA THR A 270 14.27 6.43 1.07
C THR A 270 15.51 5.83 1.73
N SER A 271 15.63 5.87 3.06
CA SER A 271 16.65 5.12 3.78
C SER A 271 16.51 3.61 3.56
N GLY A 272 17.59 2.85 3.82
CA GLY A 272 17.54 1.40 3.72
C GLY A 272 16.46 0.77 4.62
N ALA A 273 16.19 1.36 5.79
CA ALA A 273 15.13 0.91 6.67
C ALA A 273 13.73 1.28 6.14
N GLY A 274 13.51 2.53 5.70
CA GLY A 274 12.24 2.93 5.08
C GLY A 274 11.91 2.11 3.84
N PHE A 275 12.92 1.82 3.02
CA PHE A 275 12.80 0.87 1.93
C PHE A 275 12.31 -0.47 2.49
N ALA A 276 13.09 -1.16 3.33
CA ALA A 276 12.70 -2.47 3.88
C ALA A 276 11.26 -2.49 4.43
N LEU A 277 10.86 -1.47 5.19
CA LEU A 277 9.55 -1.32 5.81
C LEU A 277 8.40 -1.19 4.79
N SER A 278 8.54 -0.34 3.77
CA SER A 278 7.55 -0.23 2.68
C SER A 278 7.40 -1.57 1.94
N GLY A 279 8.52 -2.25 1.69
CA GLY A 279 8.51 -3.59 1.10
C GLY A 279 7.71 -4.60 1.92
N ILE A 280 7.94 -4.65 3.25
CA ILE A 280 7.21 -5.53 4.17
C ILE A 280 5.71 -5.17 4.18
N LYS A 281 5.38 -3.88 4.24
CA LYS A 281 4.00 -3.36 4.25
C LYS A 281 3.21 -3.81 3.02
N ASP A 282 3.78 -3.66 1.83
CA ASP A 282 3.13 -4.08 0.59
C ASP A 282 2.79 -5.59 0.62
N ARG A 283 3.73 -6.43 1.03
CA ARG A 283 3.50 -7.89 1.11
C ARG A 283 2.51 -8.28 2.19
N LEU A 284 2.52 -7.59 3.34
CA LEU A 284 1.56 -7.88 4.40
C LEU A 284 0.12 -7.49 4.02
N ASN A 285 -0.06 -6.42 3.22
CA ASN A 285 -1.37 -6.10 2.65
C ASN A 285 -1.86 -7.22 1.73
N LEU A 286 -0.99 -7.73 0.84
CA LEU A 286 -1.30 -8.87 -0.02
C LEU A 286 -1.61 -10.15 0.78
N VAL A 287 -0.85 -10.43 1.85
CA VAL A 287 -1.14 -11.57 2.75
C VAL A 287 -2.54 -11.50 3.35
N ALA A 288 -3.02 -10.31 3.74
CA ALA A 288 -4.37 -10.18 4.26
C ALA A 288 -5.45 -10.35 3.17
N GLU A 289 -5.19 -9.83 1.96
CA GLU A 289 -6.08 -9.95 0.80
C GLU A 289 -6.20 -11.42 0.38
N GLU A 290 -5.11 -12.02 -0.09
CA GLU A 290 -5.16 -13.35 -0.72
C GLU A 290 -5.55 -14.43 0.28
N TYR A 291 -5.14 -14.34 1.55
CA TYR A 291 -5.50 -15.37 2.52
C TYR A 291 -7.00 -15.40 2.82
N SER A 292 -7.66 -14.24 2.73
CA SER A 292 -9.10 -14.14 2.95
C SER A 292 -9.92 -14.78 1.83
N GLU A 293 -9.37 -14.81 0.62
CA GLU A 293 -9.94 -15.48 -0.55
C GLU A 293 -9.54 -16.97 -0.60
N ALA A 294 -8.34 -17.29 -0.15
CA ALA A 294 -7.75 -18.62 -0.17
C ALA A 294 -8.37 -19.62 0.82
N VAL A 295 -8.74 -19.18 2.02
CA VAL A 295 -9.10 -20.07 3.13
C VAL A 295 -10.47 -19.75 3.70
N SER A 296 -11.32 -20.78 3.78
CA SER A 296 -12.62 -20.70 4.44
C SER A 296 -12.89 -21.93 5.28
N ASP A 297 -13.41 -21.74 6.49
CA ASP A 297 -13.74 -22.82 7.44
C ASP A 297 -12.59 -23.84 7.69
N GLY A 298 -11.35 -23.36 7.69
CA GLY A 298 -10.15 -24.19 7.92
C GLY A 298 -9.78 -25.10 6.74
N ALA A 299 -10.26 -24.78 5.54
CA ALA A 299 -9.92 -25.46 4.31
C ALA A 299 -9.46 -24.45 3.24
N ILE A 300 -8.52 -24.88 2.40
CA ILE A 300 -8.14 -24.14 1.20
C ILE A 300 -9.31 -24.24 0.21
N VAL A 301 -9.92 -23.11 -0.11
CA VAL A 301 -10.97 -22.97 -1.13
C VAL A 301 -10.42 -22.46 -2.46
N ASP A 302 -9.30 -21.73 -2.42
CA ASP A 302 -8.51 -21.36 -3.58
C ASP A 302 -7.01 -21.66 -3.33
N GLN A 303 -6.43 -22.48 -4.20
CA GLN A 303 -5.04 -22.93 -4.07
C GLN A 303 -4.05 -21.92 -4.66
N GLU A 304 -4.46 -21.12 -5.65
CA GLU A 304 -3.62 -20.08 -6.27
C GLU A 304 -3.37 -18.98 -5.23
N GLU A 305 -4.44 -18.44 -4.66
CA GLU A 305 -4.43 -17.43 -3.59
C GLU A 305 -3.67 -17.89 -2.31
N TYR A 306 -3.79 -19.18 -1.96
CA TYR A 306 -3.06 -19.74 -0.81
C TYR A 306 -1.56 -19.77 -1.07
N ASP A 307 -1.16 -20.18 -2.27
CA ASP A 307 0.24 -20.27 -2.65
C ASP A 307 0.88 -18.86 -2.72
N GLU A 308 0.12 -17.88 -3.20
CA GLU A 308 0.47 -16.45 -3.22
C GLU A 308 0.65 -15.88 -1.80
N THR A 309 -0.31 -16.14 -0.90
CA THR A 309 -0.18 -15.77 0.52
C THR A 309 1.16 -16.25 1.10
N VAL A 310 1.54 -17.49 0.82
CA VAL A 310 2.79 -18.08 1.33
C VAL A 310 4.01 -17.38 0.72
N ILE A 311 3.98 -17.05 -0.57
CA ILE A 311 5.04 -16.32 -1.26
C ILE A 311 5.25 -14.94 -0.63
N PHE A 312 4.18 -14.15 -0.51
CA PHE A 312 4.25 -12.78 0.03
C PHE A 312 4.70 -12.77 1.48
N LEU A 313 4.18 -13.66 2.32
CA LEU A 313 4.56 -13.73 3.72
C LEU A 313 6.04 -14.10 3.89
N ASN A 314 6.52 -15.10 3.16
CA ASN A 314 7.94 -15.48 3.21
C ASN A 314 8.83 -14.34 2.74
N LYS A 315 8.41 -13.57 1.72
CA LYS A 315 9.16 -12.43 1.24
C LYS A 315 9.20 -11.30 2.26
N ALA A 316 8.09 -10.98 2.91
CA ALA A 316 8.05 -10.01 4.01
C ALA A 316 9.03 -10.40 5.13
N MET A 317 9.01 -11.68 5.54
CA MET A 317 9.93 -12.20 6.55
C MET A 317 11.40 -12.17 6.10
N GLU A 318 11.69 -12.46 4.83
CA GLU A 318 13.03 -12.35 4.25
C GLU A 318 13.54 -10.91 4.29
N ILE A 319 12.76 -9.94 3.80
CA ILE A 319 13.11 -8.52 3.81
C ILE A 319 13.37 -8.05 5.24
N PHE A 320 12.51 -8.42 6.20
CA PHE A 320 12.71 -8.10 7.61
C PHE A 320 14.00 -8.72 8.14
N SER A 321 14.25 -10.01 7.90
CA SER A 321 15.46 -10.70 8.39
C SER A 321 16.75 -10.09 7.82
N GLU A 322 16.75 -9.70 6.54
CA GLU A 322 17.92 -9.09 5.90
C GLU A 322 18.21 -7.67 6.43
N ASN A 323 17.17 -6.98 6.88
CA ASN A 323 17.24 -5.59 7.35
C ASN A 323 17.03 -5.45 8.87
N HIS A 324 17.03 -6.56 9.61
CA HIS A 324 16.67 -6.60 11.02
C HIS A 324 17.49 -5.61 11.85
N SER A 325 18.81 -5.54 11.64
CA SER A 325 19.68 -4.59 12.37
C SER A 325 19.24 -3.14 12.13
N LEU A 326 19.00 -2.76 10.86
CA LEU A 326 18.61 -1.41 10.49
C LEU A 326 17.24 -1.04 11.09
N ILE A 327 16.29 -1.97 11.05
CA ILE A 327 14.93 -1.75 11.59
C ILE A 327 14.98 -1.68 13.13
N SER A 328 15.75 -2.55 13.78
CA SER A 328 15.89 -2.59 15.24
C SER A 328 16.61 -1.37 15.83
N GLU A 329 17.46 -0.72 15.03
CA GLU A 329 18.10 0.55 15.38
C GLU A 329 17.09 1.71 15.49
N LEU A 330 15.97 1.65 14.77
CA LEU A 330 14.89 2.65 14.87
C LEU A 330 14.09 2.47 16.16
N SER A 331 13.57 1.26 16.40
CA SER A 331 12.85 0.89 17.61
C SER A 331 12.91 -0.62 17.80
N THR A 332 13.66 -1.08 18.82
CA THR A 332 13.75 -2.51 19.13
C THR A 332 12.38 -3.09 19.52
N SER A 333 11.56 -2.32 20.24
CA SER A 333 10.24 -2.77 20.66
C SER A 333 9.29 -2.99 19.48
N ASP A 334 9.28 -2.08 18.50
CA ASP A 334 8.42 -2.21 17.31
C ASP A 334 8.94 -3.27 16.36
N ALA A 335 10.26 -3.39 16.22
CA ALA A 335 10.90 -4.44 15.44
C ALA A 335 10.56 -5.84 16.01
N ASP A 336 10.74 -6.05 17.32
CA ASP A 336 10.40 -7.31 18.00
C ASP A 336 8.89 -7.64 17.89
N SER A 337 8.04 -6.61 18.00
CA SER A 337 6.58 -6.76 17.83
C SER A 337 6.22 -7.16 16.40
N LEU A 338 6.84 -6.53 15.40
CA LEU A 338 6.64 -6.82 13.99
C LEU A 338 7.09 -8.25 13.65
N GLU A 339 8.27 -8.66 14.09
CA GLU A 339 8.79 -10.03 13.90
C GLU A 339 7.82 -11.06 14.49
N LYS A 340 7.40 -10.86 15.75
CA LYS A 340 6.48 -11.76 16.43
C LYS A 340 5.12 -11.85 15.74
N ASN A 341 4.60 -10.73 15.24
CA ASN A 341 3.34 -10.72 14.50
C ASN A 341 3.47 -11.53 13.20
N MET A 342 4.58 -11.40 12.46
CA MET A 342 4.83 -12.19 11.24
C MET A 342 4.97 -13.68 11.54
N ASP A 343 5.63 -14.07 12.63
CA ASP A 343 5.70 -15.46 13.07
C ASP A 343 4.32 -16.03 13.42
N GLU A 344 3.47 -15.23 14.08
CA GLU A 344 2.10 -15.64 14.41
C GLU A 344 1.22 -15.77 13.16
N ILE A 345 1.35 -14.84 12.20
CA ILE A 345 0.70 -14.92 10.89
C ILE A 345 1.14 -16.20 10.18
N LYS A 346 2.46 -16.50 10.15
CA LYS A 346 3.00 -17.71 9.54
C LYS A 346 2.42 -18.97 10.16
N SER A 347 2.32 -19.00 11.49
CA SER A 347 1.69 -20.10 12.20
C SER A 347 0.21 -20.27 11.84
N LEU A 348 -0.54 -19.18 11.71
CA LEU A 348 -1.95 -19.24 11.29
C LEU A 348 -2.08 -19.75 9.85
N VAL A 349 -1.30 -19.21 8.91
CA VAL A 349 -1.31 -19.63 7.50
C VAL A 349 -1.02 -21.13 7.38
N ASP A 350 0.07 -21.61 8.00
CA ASP A 350 0.47 -23.03 7.97
C ASP A 350 -0.58 -23.99 8.56
N ASN A 351 -1.39 -23.50 9.50
CA ASN A 351 -2.43 -24.29 10.18
C ASN A 351 -3.84 -24.06 9.62
N LEU A 352 -3.98 -23.33 8.50
CA LEU A 352 -5.28 -22.95 7.93
C LEU A 352 -6.18 -22.27 8.98
N GLY A 353 -5.59 -21.34 9.73
CA GLY A 353 -6.23 -20.55 10.78
C GLY A 353 -7.33 -19.62 10.25
N ASN A 354 -7.96 -18.88 11.17
CA ASN A 354 -9.06 -17.99 10.81
C ASN A 354 -8.54 -16.76 10.05
N PRO A 355 -9.06 -16.44 8.84
CA PRO A 355 -8.61 -15.28 8.07
C PRO A 355 -8.69 -13.95 8.83
N ASN A 356 -9.72 -13.73 9.65
CA ASN A 356 -9.83 -12.50 10.44
C ASN A 356 -8.68 -12.34 11.46
N GLN A 357 -8.13 -13.45 11.98
CA GLN A 357 -6.98 -13.38 12.89
C GLN A 357 -5.72 -12.95 12.13
N VAL A 358 -5.54 -13.44 10.90
CA VAL A 358 -4.47 -12.99 10.00
C VAL A 358 -4.62 -11.50 9.70
N THR A 359 -5.80 -11.04 9.28
CA THR A 359 -6.08 -9.61 9.02
C THR A 359 -5.80 -8.73 10.24
N ILE A 360 -6.18 -9.16 11.46
CA ILE A 360 -5.90 -8.41 12.69
C ILE A 360 -4.39 -8.30 12.95
N LEU A 361 -3.63 -9.38 12.76
CA LEU A 361 -2.18 -9.37 12.95
C LEU A 361 -1.48 -8.53 11.89
N VAL A 362 -1.91 -8.61 10.64
CA VAL A 362 -1.44 -7.71 9.57
C VAL A 362 -1.69 -6.25 9.98
N GLY A 363 -2.89 -5.90 10.43
CA GLY A 363 -3.17 -4.53 10.90
C GLY A 363 -2.27 -4.07 12.06
N LYS A 364 -1.91 -4.96 12.99
CA LYS A 364 -0.94 -4.65 14.05
C LYS A 364 0.46 -4.44 13.48
N SER A 365 0.90 -5.29 12.56
CA SER A 365 2.18 -5.15 11.86
C SER A 365 2.25 -3.85 11.08
N LEU A 366 1.18 -3.46 10.39
CA LEU A 366 1.10 -2.18 9.68
C LEU A 366 1.23 -0.98 10.62
N ASN A 367 0.67 -1.05 11.83
CA ASN A 367 0.88 -0.01 12.84
C ASN A 367 2.35 0.05 13.32
N ASN A 368 2.99 -1.10 13.57
CA ASN A 368 4.41 -1.13 13.91
C ASN A 368 5.26 -0.55 12.76
N ILE A 369 4.94 -0.89 11.52
CA ILE A 369 5.62 -0.37 10.34
C ILE A 369 5.44 1.14 10.23
N ALA A 370 4.23 1.67 10.40
CA ALA A 370 3.99 3.12 10.35
C ALA A 370 4.83 3.87 11.39
N SER A 371 4.92 3.36 12.63
CA SER A 371 5.80 3.93 13.66
C SER A 371 7.27 3.86 13.29
N LEU A 372 7.72 2.75 12.71
CA LEU A 372 9.11 2.60 12.24
C LEU A 372 9.41 3.50 11.03
N GLU A 373 8.48 3.67 10.10
CA GLU A 373 8.60 4.57 8.94
C GLU A 373 8.71 6.04 9.39
N GLU A 374 7.96 6.44 10.41
CA GLU A 374 8.06 7.78 11.00
C GLU A 374 9.44 8.05 11.61
N LEU A 375 10.00 7.07 12.32
CA LEU A 375 11.35 7.12 12.88
C LEU A 375 12.44 7.12 11.78
N ALA A 376 12.22 6.37 10.70
CA ALA A 376 13.14 6.30 9.57
C ALA A 376 13.16 7.60 8.76
N GLY A 377 11.99 8.24 8.59
CA GLY A 377 11.77 9.40 7.72
C GLY A 377 12.39 10.70 8.22
N GLY A 378 13.04 10.70 9.39
CA GLY A 378 13.70 11.87 9.93
C GLY A 378 12.79 13.10 9.91
N THR A 379 11.58 12.99 10.49
CA THR A 379 11.05 14.19 11.14
C THR A 379 12.08 14.59 12.19
N GLU A 380 12.40 15.88 12.33
CA GLU A 380 13.32 16.31 13.40
C GLU A 380 12.92 15.59 14.68
N GLU A 381 13.77 14.68 15.18
CA GLU A 381 13.53 13.98 16.43
C GLU A 381 13.26 15.09 17.44
N ILE A 382 11.99 15.22 17.86
CA ILE A 382 11.57 16.25 18.79
C ILE A 382 12.39 15.98 20.04
N THR A 383 13.41 16.81 20.26
CA THR A 383 14.30 16.63 21.39
C THR A 383 13.47 16.68 22.66
N ALA A 384 13.95 16.07 23.75
CA ALA A 384 13.30 16.22 25.05
C ALA A 384 13.04 17.70 25.41
N ILE A 385 13.85 18.63 24.92
CA ILE A 385 13.63 20.08 25.05
C ILE A 385 12.41 20.54 24.24
N GLN A 386 12.25 20.10 22.99
CA GLN A 386 11.08 20.41 22.17
C GLN A 386 9.80 19.76 22.72
N TYR A 387 9.85 18.54 23.27
CA TYR A 387 8.72 17.97 24.01
C TYR A 387 8.38 18.81 25.24
N ILE A 388 9.37 19.23 26.03
CA ILE A 388 9.17 20.14 27.16
C ILE A 388 8.56 21.49 26.71
N ASP A 389 8.91 22.01 25.54
CA ASP A 389 8.29 23.20 24.93
C ASP A 389 6.80 22.98 24.61
N ASN A 390 6.46 21.85 23.99
CA ASN A 390 5.07 21.49 23.66
C ASN A 390 4.22 21.27 24.92
N ILE A 391 4.74 20.55 25.92
CA ILE A 391 4.09 20.37 27.22
C ILE A 391 3.83 21.71 27.88
N THR A 392 4.82 22.60 27.87
CA THR A 392 4.70 23.96 28.43
C THR A 392 3.59 24.77 27.74
N LYS A 393 3.44 24.62 26.42
CA LYS A 393 2.36 25.26 25.66
C LYS A 393 0.99 24.68 26.04
N LEU A 394 0.84 23.36 25.98
CA LEU A 394 -0.42 22.66 26.29
C LEU A 394 -0.89 22.91 27.73
N LEU A 395 0.03 22.99 28.70
CA LEU A 395 -0.29 23.35 30.08
C LEU A 395 -0.79 24.80 30.23
N LYS A 396 -0.27 25.75 29.43
CA LYS A 396 -0.79 27.13 29.42
C LYS A 396 -2.18 27.21 28.77
N GLU A 397 -2.43 26.41 27.76
CA GLU A 397 -3.73 26.29 27.11
C GLU A 397 -4.75 25.62 28.06
N THR A 398 -4.32 24.59 28.80
CA THR A 398 -5.09 23.94 29.87
C THR A 398 -5.57 24.95 30.92
N LYS A 399 -4.68 25.84 31.41
CA LYS A 399 -5.06 26.93 32.33
C LYS A 399 -6.14 27.84 31.75
N SER A 400 -5.98 28.20 30.47
CA SER A 400 -6.88 29.11 29.79
C SER A 400 -8.27 28.49 29.61
N ALA A 401 -8.32 27.23 29.15
CA ALA A 401 -9.55 26.46 29.01
C ALA A 401 -10.27 26.29 30.36
N TYR A 402 -9.54 25.90 31.40
CA TYR A 402 -10.12 25.68 32.73
C TYR A 402 -10.69 26.97 33.34
N ARG A 403 -9.98 28.10 33.22
CA ARG A 403 -10.49 29.41 33.67
C ARG A 403 -11.71 29.90 32.89
N SER A 404 -11.85 29.51 31.62
CA SER A 404 -13.05 29.80 30.84
C SER A 404 -14.24 28.92 31.20
N GLY A 405 -14.07 27.97 32.12
CA GLY A 405 -15.10 27.03 32.55
C GLY A 405 -15.22 25.80 31.65
N ASP A 406 -14.29 25.60 30.71
CA ASP A 406 -14.24 24.44 29.82
C ASP A 406 -13.34 23.36 30.44
N SER A 407 -13.91 22.63 31.40
CA SER A 407 -13.20 21.57 32.12
C SER A 407 -12.94 20.33 31.26
N GLU A 408 -13.78 20.07 30.25
CA GLU A 408 -13.60 18.95 29.33
C GLU A 408 -12.39 19.21 28.43
N LYS A 409 -12.32 20.40 27.81
CA LYS A 409 -11.16 20.75 27.00
C LYS A 409 -9.86 20.84 27.80
N ALA A 410 -9.94 21.35 29.04
CA ALA A 410 -8.78 21.36 29.93
C ALA A 410 -8.29 19.93 30.25
N PHE A 411 -9.20 18.97 30.43
CA PHE A 411 -8.83 17.59 30.69
C PHE A 411 -8.19 16.90 29.48
N GLU A 412 -8.70 17.17 28.27
CA GLU A 412 -8.09 16.70 27.01
C GLU A 412 -6.67 17.23 26.85
N LEU A 413 -6.49 18.55 26.97
CA LEU A 413 -5.17 19.21 26.82
C LEU A 413 -4.16 18.73 27.88
N ALA A 414 -4.62 18.50 29.11
CA ALA A 414 -3.77 17.91 30.16
C ALA A 414 -3.41 16.44 29.88
N THR A 415 -4.28 15.70 29.20
CA THR A 415 -4.04 14.32 28.81
C THR A 415 -3.06 14.25 27.64
N GLU A 416 -3.22 15.09 26.62
CA GLU A 416 -2.30 15.25 25.48
C GLU A 416 -0.90 15.70 25.94
N ALA A 417 -0.84 16.64 26.88
CA ALA A 417 0.43 17.08 27.48
C ALA A 417 1.19 15.95 28.17
N TYR A 418 0.49 14.93 28.69
CA TYR A 418 1.11 13.79 29.35
C TYR A 418 1.39 12.64 28.38
N LEU A 419 0.34 12.02 27.80
CA LEU A 419 0.46 10.81 26.99
C LEU A 419 1.23 11.04 25.69
N ASP A 420 0.98 12.17 25.03
CA ASP A 420 1.51 12.40 23.69
C ASP A 420 2.84 13.19 23.74
N ASN A 421 3.30 13.58 24.93
CA ASN A 421 4.51 14.39 25.07
C ASN A 421 5.40 14.02 26.27
N TYR A 422 4.90 14.00 27.51
CA TYR A 422 5.75 13.80 28.68
C TYR A 422 6.32 12.38 28.78
N GLU A 423 5.60 11.35 28.30
CA GLU A 423 6.14 9.96 28.25
C GLU A 423 7.48 9.89 27.50
N PHE A 424 7.67 10.73 26.47
CA PHE A 424 8.91 10.82 25.69
C PHE A 424 10.04 11.59 26.43
N VAL A 425 9.74 12.29 27.52
CA VAL A 425 10.70 12.97 28.40
C VAL A 425 11.12 12.08 29.57
N GLU A 426 10.32 11.08 29.95
CA GLU A 426 10.54 10.25 31.14
C GLU A 426 11.87 9.50 31.12
N ALA A 427 12.18 8.78 30.04
CA ALA A 427 13.44 8.06 29.91
C ALA A 427 14.68 8.99 29.97
N PRO A 428 14.80 10.04 29.12
CA PRO A 428 15.99 10.90 29.13
C PRO A 428 16.13 11.72 30.43
N LEU A 429 15.02 12.12 31.07
CA LEU A 429 15.08 12.78 32.36
C LEU A 429 15.39 11.78 33.49
N GLY A 430 14.83 10.57 33.45
CA GLY A 430 14.98 9.55 34.47
C GLY A 430 16.42 9.04 34.61
N GLU A 431 17.18 9.01 33.50
CA GLU A 431 18.62 8.69 33.53
C GLU A 431 19.45 9.73 34.29
N LEU A 432 18.99 10.98 34.34
CA LEU A 432 19.72 12.12 34.91
C LEU A 432 19.21 12.50 36.30
N ASP A 433 17.89 12.45 36.49
CA ASP A 433 17.18 12.81 37.72
C ASP A 433 15.83 12.05 37.80
N ASN A 434 15.92 10.79 38.21
CA ASN A 434 14.76 9.92 38.39
C ASN A 434 13.75 10.45 39.44
N GLU A 435 14.19 11.22 40.44
CA GLU A 435 13.28 11.81 41.43
C GLU A 435 12.45 12.93 40.80
N LEU A 436 13.08 13.80 40.02
CA LEU A 436 12.38 14.85 39.28
C LEU A 436 11.44 14.27 38.21
N MET A 437 11.87 13.22 37.50
CA MET A 437 11.04 12.52 36.51
C MET A 437 9.75 11.98 37.14
N LEU A 438 9.85 11.18 38.22
CA LEU A 438 8.69 10.60 38.88
C LEU A 438 7.77 11.65 39.50
N LYS A 439 8.36 12.77 39.97
CA LYS A 439 7.60 13.88 40.51
C LYS A 439 6.71 14.51 39.42
N ILE A 440 7.29 14.86 38.27
CA ILE A 440 6.54 15.48 37.17
C ILE A 440 5.52 14.48 36.58
N GLU A 441 5.88 13.19 36.46
CA GLU A 441 4.95 12.13 36.03
C GLU A 441 3.71 12.13 36.95
N ASN A 442 3.92 12.04 38.27
CA ASN A 442 2.80 12.00 39.22
C ASN A 442 1.96 13.28 39.19
N ASP A 443 2.62 14.44 39.13
CA ASP A 443 1.95 15.74 39.12
C ASP A 443 1.09 15.94 37.86
N MET A 444 1.53 15.44 36.69
CA MET A 444 0.81 15.54 35.41
C MET A 444 -0.21 14.42 35.20
N ARG A 445 0.20 13.17 35.34
CA ARG A 445 -0.60 11.97 35.02
C ARG A 445 -1.78 11.78 35.97
N VAL A 446 -1.55 12.07 37.26
CA VAL A 446 -2.48 11.77 38.35
C VAL A 446 -3.05 13.08 38.89
N THR A 447 -2.23 13.89 39.56
CA THR A 447 -2.72 15.00 40.38
C THR A 447 -3.45 16.07 39.57
N LEU A 448 -2.87 16.56 38.47
CA LEU A 448 -3.49 17.61 37.65
C LEU A 448 -4.84 17.15 37.05
N ARG A 449 -4.85 15.93 36.51
CA ARG A 449 -6.03 15.34 35.88
C ARG A 449 -7.15 15.11 36.89
N ASP A 450 -6.82 14.62 38.09
CA ASP A 450 -7.75 14.45 39.20
C ASP A 450 -8.33 15.79 39.67
N MET A 451 -7.52 16.84 39.77
CA MET A 451 -8.00 18.19 40.16
C MET A 451 -8.99 18.76 39.14
N ILE A 452 -8.71 18.60 37.84
CA ILE A 452 -9.61 19.04 36.76
C ILE A 452 -10.94 18.29 36.84
N GLN A 453 -10.91 16.96 36.98
CA GLN A 453 -12.11 16.11 37.07
C GLN A 453 -12.92 16.34 38.35
N SER A 454 -12.23 16.63 39.46
CA SER A 454 -12.86 16.88 40.77
C SER A 454 -13.43 18.30 40.89
N GLY A 455 -13.17 19.17 39.91
CA GLY A 455 -13.70 20.52 39.88
C GLY A 455 -13.07 21.46 40.92
N GLU A 456 -11.77 21.29 41.19
CA GLU A 456 -11.03 22.17 42.11
C GLU A 456 -11.04 23.63 41.64
N SER A 457 -10.73 24.57 42.54
CA SER A 457 -10.84 25.98 42.16
C SER A 457 -9.85 26.36 41.05
N PRO A 458 -10.19 27.28 40.13
CA PRO A 458 -9.27 27.69 39.06
C PRO A 458 -7.93 28.23 39.57
N ASP A 459 -7.90 28.82 40.77
CA ASP A 459 -6.66 29.30 41.38
C ASP A 459 -5.78 28.14 41.91
N GLU A 460 -6.38 27.03 42.37
CA GLU A 460 -5.67 25.82 42.79
C GLU A 460 -5.11 25.05 41.60
N VAL A 461 -5.91 24.87 40.53
CA VAL A 461 -5.43 24.24 39.28
C VAL A 461 -4.32 25.06 38.63
N ASP A 462 -4.45 26.39 38.60
CA ASP A 462 -3.39 27.28 38.12
C ASP A 462 -2.11 27.15 38.96
N ALA A 463 -2.24 27.05 40.28
CA ALA A 463 -1.10 26.90 41.17
C ALA A 463 -0.36 25.58 40.92
N HIS A 464 -1.10 24.48 40.74
CA HIS A 464 -0.51 23.16 40.44
C HIS A 464 0.16 23.13 39.07
N ILE A 465 -0.47 23.69 38.03
CA ILE A 465 0.16 23.81 36.70
C ILE A 465 1.43 24.68 36.77
N ASN A 466 1.44 25.76 37.55
CA ASN A 466 2.64 26.56 37.73
C ASN A 466 3.79 25.78 38.39
N MET A 467 3.48 24.85 39.31
CA MET A 467 4.48 23.96 39.89
C MET A 467 5.09 23.05 38.83
N ILE A 468 4.25 22.39 38.03
CA ILE A 468 4.68 21.52 36.92
C ILE A 468 5.57 22.31 35.94
N LEU A 469 5.19 23.53 35.58
CA LEU A 469 5.98 24.39 34.68
C LEU A 469 7.36 24.76 35.26
N VAL A 470 7.48 24.93 36.58
CA VAL A 470 8.77 25.17 37.25
C VAL A 470 9.65 23.91 37.23
N ASP A 471 9.05 22.75 37.44
CA ASP A 471 9.76 21.48 37.40
C ASP A 471 10.20 21.13 35.98
N LEU A 472 9.37 21.38 34.96
CA LEU A 472 9.74 21.24 33.54
C LEU A 472 10.87 22.20 33.13
N GLU A 473 10.90 23.41 33.67
CA GLU A 473 12.00 24.35 33.48
C GLU A 473 13.29 23.89 34.19
N THR A 474 13.16 23.09 35.26
CA THR A 474 14.29 22.44 35.93
C THR A 474 14.77 21.26 35.10
N ALA A 475 13.85 20.42 34.60
CA ALA A 475 14.13 19.33 33.68
C ALA A 475 14.85 19.82 32.41
N ARG A 476 14.40 20.93 31.81
CA ARG A 476 15.04 21.55 30.63
C ARG A 476 16.52 21.88 30.85
N LYS A 477 16.91 22.26 32.07
CA LYS A 477 18.31 22.62 32.39
C LYS A 477 19.21 21.42 32.66
N ILE A 478 18.59 20.29 33.00
CA ILE A 478 19.29 19.06 33.40
C ILE A 478 19.40 18.13 32.20
N VAL A 479 18.32 17.98 31.44
CA VAL A 479 18.31 17.22 30.19
C VAL A 479 19.20 17.98 29.20
N PRO A 480 20.32 17.40 28.77
CA PRO A 480 21.28 18.10 27.95
C PRO A 480 20.69 18.42 26.57
N GLU A 481 21.17 19.49 25.95
CA GLU A 481 20.86 19.89 24.56
C GLU A 481 21.47 18.92 23.51
N PHE A 482 21.83 17.70 23.91
CA PHE A 482 22.48 16.76 22.99
C PHE A 482 21.48 16.29 21.94
N GLY A 483 21.65 16.78 20.71
CA GLY A 483 21.55 15.93 19.53
C GLY A 483 22.59 14.80 19.60
N PRO A 484 22.43 13.73 18.81
CA PRO A 484 22.84 12.36 19.13
C PRO A 484 24.26 12.27 19.72
N ILE A 485 24.35 11.75 20.94
CA ILE A 485 25.61 11.20 21.44
C ILE A 485 25.90 9.97 20.59
N VAL A 486 26.77 10.20 19.62
CA VAL A 486 27.72 9.23 19.08
C VAL A 486 28.37 8.47 20.25
N ILE A 487 27.86 7.29 20.62
CA ILE A 487 28.69 6.27 21.24
C ILE A 487 29.48 5.62 20.10
N SER A 488 30.63 6.22 19.85
CA SER A 488 31.69 5.67 19.02
C SER A 488 32.16 4.34 19.63
N ILE A 489 31.75 3.21 19.07
CA ILE A 489 32.56 1.98 19.12
C ILE A 489 33.18 1.77 17.73
N LEU A 490 34.38 2.34 17.57
CA LEU A 490 35.51 1.82 16.79
C LEU A 490 35.20 1.24 15.39
N VAL A 491 34.96 2.14 14.43
CA VAL A 491 35.31 1.89 13.03
C VAL A 491 36.84 1.99 12.90
N ILE A 492 37.53 0.85 12.94
CA ILE A 492 38.80 0.69 12.23
C ILE A 492 38.43 0.64 10.75
N GLY A 493 38.91 1.63 10.01
CA GLY A 493 38.54 1.84 8.62
C GLY A 493 38.87 0.66 7.71
N ILE A 494 37.91 0.32 6.87
CA ILE A 494 38.16 0.04 5.46
C ILE A 494 37.08 0.79 4.67
N ILE A 495 37.48 1.94 4.13
CA ILE A 495 36.88 2.48 2.92
C ILE A 495 37.24 1.50 1.80
N THR A 496 36.25 0.78 1.28
CA THR A 496 36.28 0.23 -0.08
C THR A 496 34.94 0.51 -0.75
N THR A 497 34.86 1.71 -1.31
CA THR A 497 34.47 2.00 -2.70
C THR A 497 33.50 1.02 -3.37
N ILE A 498 32.24 1.41 -3.50
CA ILE A 498 31.46 1.17 -4.73
C ILE A 498 30.80 2.51 -5.11
N ILE A 499 31.55 3.32 -5.85
CA ILE A 499 31.01 4.34 -6.75
C ILE A 499 30.83 3.62 -8.08
N VAL A 500 29.60 3.19 -8.41
CA VAL A 500 29.31 2.76 -9.77
C VAL A 500 29.24 4.01 -10.63
N THR A 501 30.28 4.20 -11.42
CA THR A 501 30.32 5.22 -12.47
C THR A 501 29.53 4.68 -13.66
N ARG A 502 28.32 5.23 -13.93
CA ARG A 502 27.60 5.06 -15.23
C ARG A 502 28.48 5.68 -16.33
N LYS A 503 29.35 4.88 -16.96
CA LYS A 503 30.14 5.30 -18.13
C LYS A 503 29.30 5.15 -19.40
N ARG A 504 28.73 6.28 -19.86
CA ARG A 504 28.29 6.48 -21.25
C ARG A 504 29.50 6.38 -22.19
N ASN A 505 29.57 5.32 -23.00
CA ASN A 505 30.50 5.25 -24.14
C ASN A 505 29.77 5.72 -25.41
N PHE A 506 30.03 6.97 -25.81
CA PHE A 506 29.88 7.38 -27.21
C PHE A 506 31.02 6.73 -28.01
N ILE A 507 30.68 5.81 -28.91
CA ILE A 507 31.61 5.29 -29.91
C ILE A 507 31.68 6.30 -31.06
N GLN A 508 32.81 7.00 -31.18
CA GLN A 508 33.26 7.59 -32.44
C GLN A 508 33.98 6.51 -33.25
N LEU A 509 33.51 6.25 -34.48
CA LEU A 509 34.19 5.44 -35.49
C LEU A 509 35.34 6.24 -36.14
N PRO A 510 36.48 5.62 -36.51
CA PRO A 510 37.57 6.31 -37.17
C PRO A 510 37.56 6.21 -38.71
N ALA A 511 38.14 7.28 -39.28
CA ALA A 511 38.44 7.64 -40.68
C ALA A 511 37.30 8.23 -41.53
#